data_AF-A0A8F8W995-F1
#
_entry.id   AF-A0A8F8W995-F1
#
_cell.length_a   1.000
_cell.length_b   1.000
_cell.length_c   1.000
_cell.angle_alpha   90.00
_cell.angle_beta   90.00
_cell.angle_gamma   90.00
#
_symmetry.space_group_name_H-M   'P 1'
#
loop_
_entity.id
_entity.type
_entity.pdbx_description
1 polymer ?
#
loop_
_entity_poly.entity_id
_entity_poly.type
_entity_poly.pdbx_seq_one_letter_code
_entity_poly.pdbx_strand_id
1 'polypeptide(L)'
;MDKKISKLTIKVTALALLVTPISQYFDQSTALANTVSTEQVQQEARNFEKEVTPFLSLIEKMPQSIADQGIDAGVKWLNENKTSEFANHVFVNQNGSLVLKSTAPSNKSTVRTLDWGACISAVGVAVVSNAIPWTKILKVKKAAKAVGGMTKMTKMITTAYQHQRNLGLSRTNALKKAVSISARTFPEDVQQALIEFFSLGGLSACF
;
A
#
# COMPACT_ATOMS: atom_id res chain seq x y z
N MET A 1 48.87 -83.91 -16.94
CA MET A 1 50.17 -83.45 -16.41
C MET A 1 50.79 -82.57 -17.48
N ASP A 2 50.83 -81.26 -17.28
CA ASP A 2 52.00 -80.45 -17.61
C ASP A 2 51.93 -79.10 -16.89
N LYS A 3 53.07 -78.74 -16.29
CA LYS A 3 53.32 -77.58 -15.43
C LYS A 3 53.54 -76.33 -16.29
N LYS A 4 53.14 -75.15 -15.81
CA LYS A 4 54.06 -74.14 -15.25
C LYS A 4 53.39 -72.79 -14.98
N ILE A 5 53.66 -72.33 -13.76
CA ILE A 5 53.59 -70.98 -13.21
C ILE A 5 54.48 -70.01 -14.00
N SER A 6 54.02 -68.78 -14.30
CA SER A 6 54.84 -67.56 -14.13
C SER A 6 54.16 -66.23 -14.47
N LYS A 7 54.34 -65.28 -13.54
CA LYS A 7 54.52 -63.81 -13.71
C LYS A 7 53.29 -62.90 -13.85
N LEU A 8 52.80 -62.50 -12.67
CA LEU A 8 52.83 -61.12 -12.14
C LEU A 8 53.11 -59.98 -13.16
N THR A 9 52.15 -59.08 -13.36
CA THR A 9 52.37 -57.63 -13.42
C THR A 9 51.07 -56.90 -13.10
N ILE A 10 50.96 -56.35 -11.88
CA ILE A 10 49.90 -55.43 -11.49
C ILE A 10 50.22 -54.07 -12.14
N LYS A 11 49.43 -53.65 -13.13
CA LYS A 11 49.46 -52.27 -13.62
C LYS A 11 48.39 -51.48 -12.88
N VAL A 12 48.83 -50.69 -11.90
CA VAL A 12 48.03 -49.60 -11.32
C VAL A 12 47.96 -48.51 -12.38
N THR A 13 46.82 -48.37 -13.04
CA THR A 13 46.56 -47.24 -13.94
C THR A 13 45.62 -46.29 -13.21
N ALA A 14 46.18 -45.16 -12.78
CA ALA A 14 45.43 -44.03 -12.26
C ALA A 14 44.53 -43.49 -13.37
N LEU A 15 43.24 -43.79 -13.30
CA LEU A 15 42.23 -43.24 -14.20
C LEU A 15 41.69 -41.96 -13.57
N ALA A 16 42.15 -40.82 -14.08
CA ALA A 16 41.68 -39.51 -13.71
C ALA A 16 40.16 -39.39 -13.95
N LEU A 17 39.41 -39.04 -12.90
CA LEU A 17 38.01 -38.66 -12.98
C LEU A 17 37.90 -37.35 -13.77
N LEU A 18 37.49 -37.44 -15.03
CA LEU A 18 36.98 -36.31 -15.79
C LEU A 18 35.60 -35.95 -15.23
N VAL A 19 35.56 -34.96 -14.36
CA VAL A 19 34.33 -34.26 -13.99
C VAL A 19 33.94 -33.40 -15.19
N THR A 20 33.06 -33.92 -16.06
CA THR A 20 32.35 -33.09 -17.03
C THR A 20 31.40 -32.19 -16.24
N PRO A 21 31.45 -30.86 -16.36
CA PRO A 21 30.36 -30.03 -15.87
C PRO A 21 29.12 -30.39 -16.69
N ILE A 22 28.12 -30.96 -16.03
CA ILE A 22 26.77 -31.04 -16.56
C ILE A 22 26.37 -29.59 -16.79
N SER A 23 26.46 -29.13 -18.04
CA SER A 23 25.86 -27.88 -18.47
C SER A 23 24.37 -28.05 -18.30
N GLN A 24 23.89 -27.78 -17.08
CA GLN A 24 22.49 -27.54 -16.83
C GLN A 24 22.12 -26.41 -17.78
N TYR A 25 21.23 -26.74 -18.71
CA TYR A 25 20.47 -25.79 -19.47
C TYR A 25 19.83 -24.83 -18.45
N PHE A 26 20.51 -23.73 -18.18
CA PHE A 26 19.83 -22.54 -17.72
C PHE A 26 19.03 -22.09 -18.93
N ASP A 27 17.80 -22.58 -18.98
CA ASP A 27 16.72 -21.94 -19.69
C ASP A 27 16.66 -20.52 -19.14
N GLN A 28 17.42 -19.60 -19.74
CA GLN A 28 17.26 -18.18 -19.53
C GLN A 28 15.97 -17.81 -20.25
N SER A 29 14.83 -18.25 -19.68
CA SER A 29 13.61 -17.51 -19.85
C SER A 29 13.94 -16.14 -19.27
N THR A 30 14.27 -15.19 -20.15
CA THR A 30 14.07 -13.78 -19.88
C THR A 30 12.58 -13.59 -19.69
N ALA A 31 12.08 -14.01 -18.52
CA ALA A 31 10.95 -13.34 -17.93
C ALA A 31 11.40 -11.88 -17.88
N LEU A 32 10.80 -11.03 -18.72
CA LEU A 32 10.85 -9.60 -18.51
C LEU A 32 10.30 -9.37 -17.11
N ALA A 33 11.19 -9.37 -16.12
CA ALA A 33 10.95 -8.65 -14.90
C ALA A 33 10.80 -7.22 -15.39
N ASN A 34 9.56 -6.74 -15.47
CA ASN A 34 9.27 -5.32 -15.49
C ASN A 34 9.85 -4.77 -14.17
N THR A 35 11.15 -4.53 -14.13
CA THR A 35 11.84 -3.96 -12.98
C THR A 35 11.37 -2.53 -12.91
N VAL A 36 10.37 -2.30 -12.08
CA VAL A 36 9.89 -0.95 -11.75
C VAL A 36 11.09 -0.19 -11.22
N SER A 37 11.40 0.97 -11.81
CA SER A 37 12.57 1.74 -11.38
C SER A 37 12.40 2.25 -9.95
N THR A 38 13.52 2.35 -9.23
CA THR A 38 13.53 2.90 -7.86
C THR A 38 12.95 4.30 -7.83
N GLU A 39 13.24 5.12 -8.84
CA GLU A 39 12.71 6.48 -8.98
C GLU A 39 11.19 6.48 -9.12
N GLN A 40 10.64 5.54 -9.91
CA GLN A 40 9.20 5.37 -10.04
C GLN A 40 8.59 5.00 -8.68
N VAL A 41 9.12 4.01 -7.98
CA VAL A 41 8.61 3.59 -6.66
C VAL A 41 8.68 4.73 -5.64
N GLN A 42 9.75 5.52 -5.65
CA GLN A 42 9.87 6.68 -4.78
C GLN A 42 8.89 7.79 -5.12
N GLN A 43 8.63 8.04 -6.41
CA GLN A 43 7.64 9.02 -6.83
C GLN A 43 6.23 8.57 -6.44
N GLU A 44 5.90 7.30 -6.65
CA GLU A 44 4.64 6.68 -6.21
C GLU A 44 4.44 6.90 -4.69
N ALA A 45 5.45 6.60 -3.89
CA ALA A 45 5.43 6.83 -2.44
C ALA A 45 5.22 8.29 -2.04
N ARG A 46 5.95 9.24 -2.66
CA ARG A 46 5.81 10.68 -2.38
C ARG A 46 4.41 11.18 -2.71
N ASN A 47 3.86 10.73 -3.83
CA ASN A 47 2.52 11.11 -4.25
C ASN A 47 1.48 10.56 -3.26
N PHE A 48 1.60 9.29 -2.85
CA PHE A 48 0.71 8.75 -1.82
C PHE A 48 0.71 9.60 -0.54
N GLU A 49 1.89 9.96 -0.02
CA GLU A 49 2.00 10.80 1.18
C GLU A 49 1.35 12.17 0.99
N LYS A 50 1.69 12.86 -0.10
CA LYS A 50 1.18 14.20 -0.40
C LYS A 50 -0.35 14.24 -0.46
N GLU A 51 -0.95 13.20 -1.03
CA GLU A 51 -2.35 13.23 -1.40
C GLU A 51 -3.25 12.69 -0.27
N VAL A 52 -2.70 11.86 0.62
CA VAL A 52 -3.42 11.32 1.79
C VAL A 52 -3.30 12.20 3.04
N THR A 53 -2.17 12.90 3.20
CA THR A 53 -1.86 13.67 4.40
C THR A 53 -2.90 14.75 4.74
N PRO A 54 -3.42 15.57 3.80
CA PRO A 54 -4.35 16.65 4.15
C PRO A 54 -5.60 16.18 4.89
N PHE A 55 -6.23 15.09 4.44
CA PHE A 55 -7.38 14.52 5.12
C PHE A 55 -7.01 13.91 6.46
N LEU A 56 -5.94 13.11 6.51
CA LEU A 56 -5.55 12.46 7.76
C LEU A 56 -5.16 13.50 8.83
N SER A 57 -4.44 14.55 8.45
CA SER A 57 -4.11 15.66 9.34
C SER A 57 -5.36 16.41 9.81
N LEU A 58 -6.37 16.59 8.96
CA LEU A 58 -7.65 17.18 9.35
C LEU A 58 -8.37 16.31 10.39
N ILE A 59 -8.47 14.99 10.15
CA ILE A 59 -9.01 14.02 11.12
C ILE A 59 -8.22 14.03 12.43
N GLU A 60 -6.89 14.12 12.36
CA GLU A 60 -6.02 14.14 13.54
C GLU A 60 -6.24 15.38 14.40
N LYS A 61 -6.37 16.56 13.79
CA LYS A 61 -6.62 17.85 14.46
C LYS A 61 -7.98 17.92 15.16
N MET A 62 -8.97 17.16 14.68
CA MET A 62 -10.30 17.13 15.30
C MET A 62 -10.21 16.70 16.78
N PRO A 63 -10.69 17.50 17.74
CA PRO A 63 -10.65 17.12 19.15
C PRO A 63 -11.46 15.84 19.41
N GLN A 64 -10.98 15.02 20.36
CA GLN A 64 -11.69 13.79 20.71
C GLN A 64 -13.10 14.08 21.27
N SER A 65 -13.27 15.17 22.01
CA SER A 65 -14.58 15.61 22.53
C SER A 65 -15.61 15.89 21.44
N ILE A 66 -15.17 16.35 20.25
CA ILE A 66 -16.04 16.53 19.09
C ILE A 66 -16.32 15.18 18.43
N ALA A 67 -15.29 14.34 18.30
CA ALA A 67 -15.40 13.02 17.69
C ALA A 67 -16.42 12.12 18.42
N ASP A 68 -16.45 12.21 19.76
CA ASP A 68 -17.33 11.46 20.65
C ASP A 68 -18.79 11.95 20.64
N GLN A 69 -19.05 13.19 20.17
CA GLN A 69 -20.41 13.72 19.98
C GLN A 69 -21.10 13.12 18.74
N GLY A 70 -20.40 12.30 17.95
CA GLY A 70 -20.93 11.63 16.78
C GLY A 70 -20.64 12.36 15.47
N ILE A 71 -21.09 11.74 14.37
CA ILE A 71 -20.72 12.15 13.01
C ILE A 71 -21.22 13.56 12.65
N ASP A 72 -22.36 14.01 13.18
CA ASP A 72 -22.88 15.34 12.85
C ASP A 72 -21.98 16.47 13.37
N ALA A 73 -21.52 16.34 14.62
CA ALA A 73 -20.54 17.25 15.20
C ALA A 73 -19.19 17.15 14.46
N GLY A 74 -18.78 15.93 14.12
CA GLY A 74 -17.57 15.68 13.34
C GLY A 74 -17.62 16.37 11.96
N VAL A 75 -18.69 16.17 11.21
CA VAL A 75 -18.89 16.75 9.88
C VAL A 75 -18.92 18.28 9.93
N LYS A 76 -19.60 18.86 10.93
CA LYS A 76 -19.58 20.31 11.16
C LYS A 76 -18.15 20.81 11.35
N TRP A 77 -17.42 20.19 12.27
CA TRP A 77 -16.03 20.54 12.57
C TRP A 77 -15.13 20.41 11.33
N LEU A 78 -15.27 19.32 10.56
CA LEU A 78 -14.49 19.09 9.35
C LEU A 78 -14.71 20.20 8.32
N ASN A 79 -15.95 20.63 8.11
CA ASN A 79 -16.25 21.70 7.16
C ASN A 79 -15.75 23.08 7.61
N GLU A 80 -15.74 23.35 8.92
CA GLU A 80 -15.23 24.59 9.50
C GLU A 80 -13.69 24.67 9.50
N ASN A 81 -13.00 23.52 9.50
CA ASN A 81 -11.54 23.43 9.64
C ASN A 81 -10.82 22.91 8.39
N LYS A 82 -11.55 22.60 7.31
CA LYS A 82 -10.95 22.08 6.08
C LYS A 82 -10.02 23.10 5.43
N THR A 83 -8.98 22.59 4.79
CA THR A 83 -7.99 23.38 4.06
C THR A 83 -8.43 23.63 2.61
N SER A 84 -7.65 24.40 1.85
CA SER A 84 -7.98 24.78 0.47
C SER A 84 -8.09 23.58 -0.49
N GLU A 85 -7.45 22.46 -0.16
CA GLU A 85 -7.58 21.17 -0.87
C GLU A 85 -9.03 20.68 -0.93
N PHE A 86 -9.88 21.07 0.03
CA PHE A 86 -11.30 20.70 0.10
C PHE A 86 -12.25 21.89 -0.15
N ALA A 87 -11.77 23.01 -0.70
CA ALA A 87 -12.58 24.21 -0.90
C ALA A 87 -13.84 23.95 -1.75
N ASN A 88 -13.72 23.14 -2.80
CA ASN A 88 -14.81 22.77 -3.71
C ASN A 88 -15.57 21.50 -3.28
N HIS A 89 -15.51 21.17 -1.99
CA HIS A 89 -16.15 19.99 -1.45
C HIS A 89 -16.83 20.27 -0.11
N VAL A 90 -17.82 19.47 0.25
CA VAL A 90 -18.50 19.50 1.55
C VAL A 90 -18.53 18.11 2.15
N PHE A 91 -18.10 17.97 3.40
CA PHE A 91 -18.30 16.74 4.17
C PHE A 91 -19.76 16.65 4.58
N VAL A 92 -20.37 15.49 4.47
CA VAL A 92 -21.76 15.24 4.88
C VAL A 92 -21.87 13.93 5.62
N ASN A 93 -22.79 13.89 6.58
CA ASN A 93 -23.25 12.64 7.18
C ASN A 93 -24.29 12.02 6.24
N GLN A 94 -23.99 10.84 5.70
CA GLN A 94 -24.95 10.03 4.95
C GLN A 94 -25.10 8.69 5.66
N ASN A 95 -26.19 8.55 6.43
CA ASN A 95 -26.54 7.32 7.15
C ASN A 95 -25.44 6.82 8.11
N GLY A 96 -24.78 7.72 8.84
CA GLY A 96 -23.69 7.36 9.77
C GLY A 96 -22.32 7.20 9.11
N SER A 97 -22.24 7.43 7.79
CA SER A 97 -21.01 7.42 7.02
C SER A 97 -20.62 8.83 6.58
N LEU A 98 -19.32 9.11 6.62
CA LEU A 98 -18.73 10.32 6.07
C LEU A 98 -18.68 10.21 4.55
N VAL A 99 -19.30 11.17 3.88
CA VAL A 99 -19.25 11.33 2.42
C VAL A 99 -18.72 12.72 2.12
N LEU A 100 -17.95 12.85 1.05
CA LEU A 100 -17.49 14.13 0.53
C LEU A 100 -18.25 14.39 -0.77
N LYS A 101 -18.89 15.55 -0.90
CA LYS A 101 -19.65 15.93 -2.10
C LYS A 101 -18.98 17.12 -2.76
N SER A 102 -18.86 17.11 -4.08
CA SER A 102 -18.37 18.28 -4.83
C SER A 102 -19.41 19.40 -4.81
N THR A 103 -18.96 20.63 -4.63
CA THR A 103 -19.79 21.85 -4.67
C THR A 103 -19.69 22.59 -6.02
N ALA A 104 -18.84 22.13 -6.94
CA ALA A 104 -18.71 22.69 -8.27
C ALA A 104 -19.71 22.04 -9.26
N PRO A 105 -20.32 22.79 -10.18
CA PRO A 105 -21.14 22.23 -11.25
C PRO A 105 -20.28 21.28 -12.11
N SER A 106 -20.77 20.06 -12.31
CA SER A 106 -20.10 18.99 -13.05
C SER A 106 -20.09 19.26 -14.56
N ASN A 107 -19.25 20.20 -15.00
CA ASN A 107 -18.91 20.31 -16.41
C ASN A 107 -18.04 19.12 -16.80
N LYS A 108 -18.69 18.13 -17.46
CA LYS A 108 -18.12 16.96 -18.16
C LYS A 108 -16.83 16.40 -17.57
N SER A 109 -16.98 15.21 -16.98
CA SER A 109 -15.92 14.23 -16.73
C SER A 109 -14.93 14.18 -17.89
N THR A 110 -13.87 14.95 -17.80
CA THR A 110 -12.60 14.55 -18.39
C THR A 110 -12.22 13.32 -17.59
N VAL A 111 -12.23 12.16 -18.25
CA VAL A 111 -11.55 10.97 -17.78
C VAL A 111 -10.12 11.42 -17.50
N ARG A 112 -9.85 11.81 -16.25
CA ARG A 112 -8.50 12.05 -15.80
C ARG A 112 -7.86 10.69 -15.88
N THR A 113 -6.96 10.54 -16.84
CA THR A 113 -5.99 9.46 -16.88
C THR A 113 -5.49 9.25 -15.45
N LEU A 114 -5.47 7.99 -15.00
CA LEU A 114 -4.99 7.52 -13.70
C LEU A 114 -3.54 7.98 -13.51
N ASP A 115 -3.37 9.23 -13.11
CA ASP A 115 -2.12 9.86 -12.78
C ASP A 115 -2.19 10.26 -11.32
N TRP A 116 -1.05 10.23 -10.66
CA TRP A 116 -0.89 10.51 -9.26
C TRP A 116 -1.39 11.90 -8.84
N GLY A 117 -1.43 12.86 -9.77
CA GLY A 117 -2.03 14.19 -9.56
C GLY A 117 -3.57 14.19 -9.48
N ALA A 118 -4.22 13.03 -9.66
CA ALA A 118 -5.64 12.81 -9.40
C ALA A 118 -5.91 12.17 -8.02
N CYS A 119 -4.94 12.18 -7.09
CA CYS A 119 -5.04 11.47 -5.81
C CYS A 119 -5.43 12.36 -4.60
N ILE A 120 -5.39 13.68 -4.72
CA ILE A 120 -5.96 14.65 -3.76
C ILE A 120 -7.48 14.51 -3.90
N SER A 121 -7.92 14.22 -5.12
CA SER A 121 -9.20 13.58 -5.39
C SER A 121 -9.29 12.11 -4.99
N ALA A 122 -8.36 11.43 -4.31
CA ALA A 122 -8.45 10.00 -3.95
C ALA A 122 -8.68 9.71 -2.47
N VAL A 123 -8.27 10.58 -1.54
CA VAL A 123 -9.01 10.62 -0.27
C VAL A 123 -10.38 11.24 -0.49
N GLY A 124 -10.45 12.27 -1.36
CA GLY A 124 -11.71 12.78 -1.87
C GLY A 124 -12.58 11.67 -2.47
N VAL A 125 -12.07 10.86 -3.40
CA VAL A 125 -12.79 9.74 -4.03
C VAL A 125 -12.95 8.56 -3.09
N ALA A 126 -12.06 8.27 -2.15
CA ALA A 126 -12.31 7.25 -1.13
C ALA A 126 -13.49 7.62 -0.24
N VAL A 127 -13.55 8.88 0.20
CA VAL A 127 -14.65 9.41 1.02
C VAL A 127 -15.92 9.61 0.16
N VAL A 128 -15.82 10.05 -1.10
CA VAL A 128 -16.95 10.18 -2.06
C VAL A 128 -17.52 8.80 -2.44
N SER A 129 -16.66 7.85 -2.80
CA SER A 129 -17.05 6.59 -3.44
C SER A 129 -17.33 5.44 -2.47
N ASN A 130 -16.85 5.49 -1.23
CA ASN A 130 -17.01 4.36 -0.30
C ASN A 130 -17.83 4.68 0.95
N ALA A 131 -18.29 5.93 1.13
CA ALA A 131 -19.09 6.36 2.29
C ALA A 131 -18.56 5.75 3.61
N ILE A 132 -17.49 6.31 4.15
CA ILE A 132 -16.72 5.67 5.22
C ILE A 132 -17.47 5.77 6.55
N PRO A 133 -17.84 4.65 7.20
CA PRO A 133 -18.51 4.69 8.50
C PRO A 133 -17.71 5.51 9.53
N TRP A 134 -18.40 6.35 10.30
CA TRP A 134 -17.75 7.22 11.29
C TRP A 134 -16.86 6.44 12.26
N THR A 135 -17.35 5.29 12.72
CA THR A 135 -16.63 4.40 13.64
C THR A 135 -15.28 3.94 13.08
N LYS A 136 -15.17 3.71 11.76
CA LYS A 136 -13.90 3.35 11.12
C LYS A 136 -12.92 4.52 11.10
N ILE A 137 -13.40 5.73 10.84
CA ILE A 137 -12.57 6.95 10.91
C ILE A 137 -12.01 7.13 12.34
N LEU A 138 -12.84 6.93 13.36
CA LEU A 138 -12.41 7.00 14.76
C LEU A 138 -11.37 5.94 15.11
N LYS A 139 -11.54 4.71 14.61
CA LYS A 139 -10.54 3.64 14.77
C LYS A 139 -9.21 3.99 14.12
N VAL A 140 -9.22 4.53 12.90
CA VAL A 140 -8.00 5.00 12.22
C VAL A 140 -7.33 6.14 13.00
N LYS A 141 -8.10 7.09 13.52
CA LYS A 141 -7.60 8.17 14.41
C LYS A 141 -6.93 7.61 15.66
N LYS A 142 -7.54 6.62 16.31
CA LYS A 142 -6.98 5.94 17.49
C LYS A 142 -5.69 5.18 17.15
N ALA A 143 -5.68 4.46 16.02
CA ALA A 143 -4.50 3.73 15.53
C ALA A 143 -3.33 4.69 15.28
N ALA A 144 -3.60 5.78 14.56
CA ALA A 144 -2.63 6.82 14.29
C ALA A 144 -2.04 7.38 15.58
N LYS A 145 -2.89 7.73 16.57
CA LYS A 145 -2.43 8.20 17.88
C LYS A 145 -1.49 7.19 18.56
N ALA A 146 -1.80 5.90 18.49
CA ALA A 146 -0.99 4.84 19.11
C ALA A 146 0.39 4.66 18.45
N VAL A 147 0.56 4.99 17.17
CA VAL A 147 1.87 4.97 16.48
C VAL A 147 2.55 6.34 16.40
N GLY A 148 2.05 7.32 17.16
CA GLY A 148 2.63 8.66 17.27
C GLY A 148 2.18 9.64 16.18
N GLY A 149 0.96 9.50 15.71
CA GLY A 149 0.24 10.42 14.83
C GLY A 149 0.04 9.91 13.40
N MET A 150 -0.80 10.61 12.63
CA MET A 150 -1.11 10.20 11.25
C MET A 150 0.13 10.24 10.36
N THR A 151 1.00 11.23 10.53
CA THR A 151 2.25 11.33 9.75
C THR A 151 3.13 10.10 9.92
N LYS A 152 3.29 9.60 11.15
CA LYS A 152 4.08 8.38 11.41
C LYS A 152 3.40 7.14 10.83
N MET A 153 2.09 7.06 10.95
CA MET A 153 1.30 5.97 10.36
C MET A 153 1.43 5.94 8.83
N THR A 154 1.25 7.08 8.16
CA THR A 154 1.41 7.19 6.69
C THR A 154 2.81 6.79 6.29
N LYS A 155 3.85 7.31 6.94
CA LYS A 155 5.25 6.96 6.65
C LYS A 155 5.53 5.46 6.82
N MET A 156 4.96 4.83 7.85
CA MET A 156 5.05 3.39 8.06
C MET A 156 4.44 2.61 6.89
N ILE A 157 3.25 3.00 6.43
CA ILE A 157 2.56 2.39 5.28
C ILE A 157 3.35 2.63 4.00
N THR A 158 3.83 3.85 3.75
CA THR A 158 4.61 4.20 2.57
C THR A 158 5.93 3.42 2.50
N THR A 159 6.61 3.26 3.64
CA THR A 159 7.86 2.48 3.71
C THR A 159 7.61 1.01 3.39
N ALA A 160 6.53 0.43 3.96
CA ALA A 160 6.13 -0.93 3.63
C ALA A 160 5.73 -1.05 2.14
N TYR A 161 5.02 -0.07 1.58
CA TYR A 161 4.65 -0.02 0.18
C TYR A 161 5.86 -0.05 -0.74
N GLN A 162 6.86 0.79 -0.49
CA GLN A 162 8.10 0.82 -1.29
C GLN A 162 8.79 -0.54 -1.27
N HIS A 163 8.89 -1.16 -0.09
CA HIS A 163 9.45 -2.50 0.03
C HIS A 163 8.68 -3.53 -0.81
N GLN A 164 7.34 -3.54 -0.73
CA GLN A 164 6.51 -4.46 -1.52
C GLN A 164 6.60 -4.20 -3.03
N ARG A 165 6.71 -2.95 -3.47
CA ARG A 165 6.92 -2.60 -4.89
C ARG A 165 8.27 -3.08 -5.41
N ASN A 166 9.31 -2.95 -4.60
CA ASN A 166 10.66 -3.44 -4.93
C ASN A 166 10.71 -4.98 -5.02
N LEU A 167 9.73 -5.70 -4.43
CA LEU A 167 9.53 -7.14 -4.62
C LEU A 167 8.76 -7.49 -5.90
N GLY A 168 8.41 -6.52 -6.74
CA GLY A 168 7.72 -6.73 -8.02
C GLY A 168 6.19 -6.83 -7.92
N LEU A 169 5.60 -6.61 -6.74
CA LEU A 169 4.14 -6.62 -6.59
C LEU A 169 3.50 -5.44 -7.32
N SER A 170 2.36 -5.66 -7.98
CA SER A 170 1.56 -4.55 -8.56
C SER A 170 1.23 -3.51 -7.49
N ARG A 171 0.99 -2.27 -7.89
CA ARG A 171 0.71 -1.18 -6.96
C ARG A 171 -0.42 -1.48 -5.96
N THR A 172 -1.53 -2.03 -6.45
CA THR A 172 -2.66 -2.47 -5.61
C THR A 172 -2.26 -3.55 -4.62
N ASN A 173 -1.54 -4.58 -5.08
CA ASN A 173 -1.10 -5.68 -4.22
C ASN A 173 -0.06 -5.21 -3.20
N ALA A 174 0.84 -4.31 -3.60
CA ALA A 174 1.83 -3.70 -2.75
C ALA A 174 1.18 -2.86 -1.65
N LEU A 175 0.20 -2.02 -1.97
CA LEU A 175 -0.55 -1.24 -0.97
C LEU A 175 -1.32 -2.15 -0.01
N LYS A 176 -2.08 -3.12 -0.52
CA LYS A 176 -2.85 -4.06 0.31
C LYS A 176 -1.94 -4.81 1.28
N LYS A 177 -0.77 -5.27 0.80
CA LYS A 177 0.22 -5.97 1.61
C LYS A 177 0.91 -5.04 2.61
N ALA A 178 1.24 -3.81 2.20
CA ALA A 178 1.83 -2.79 3.06
C ALA A 178 0.92 -2.46 4.23
N VAL A 179 -0.35 -2.17 3.97
CA VAL A 179 -1.35 -1.90 5.01
C VAL A 179 -1.51 -3.10 5.93
N SER A 180 -1.63 -4.31 5.37
CA SER A 180 -1.72 -5.54 6.18
C SER A 180 -0.49 -5.72 7.09
N ILE A 181 0.72 -5.45 6.60
CA ILE A 181 1.95 -5.54 7.41
C ILE A 181 1.95 -4.47 8.51
N SER A 182 1.66 -3.22 8.16
CA SER A 182 1.60 -2.10 9.11
C SER A 182 0.50 -2.27 10.15
N ALA A 183 -0.60 -2.95 9.80
CA ALA A 183 -1.73 -3.16 10.68
C ALA A 183 -1.47 -4.23 11.77
N ARG A 184 -0.53 -5.17 11.56
CA ARG A 184 -0.29 -6.31 12.47
C ARG A 184 0.04 -5.94 13.91
N THR A 185 0.50 -4.72 14.15
CA THR A 185 0.84 -4.20 15.48
C THR A 185 -0.39 -3.76 16.29
N PHE A 186 -1.58 -3.69 15.67
CA PHE A 186 -2.81 -3.24 16.32
C PHE A 186 -3.74 -4.41 16.68
N PRO A 187 -4.71 -4.21 17.59
CA PRO A 187 -5.81 -5.15 17.80
C PRO A 187 -6.62 -5.39 16.52
N GLU A 188 -7.20 -6.59 16.38
CA GLU A 188 -7.87 -7.07 15.15
C GLU A 188 -8.91 -6.09 14.59
N ASP A 189 -9.71 -5.50 15.47
CA ASP A 189 -10.77 -4.56 15.11
C ASP A 189 -10.24 -3.23 14.53
N VAL A 190 -9.02 -2.84 14.91
CA VAL A 190 -8.27 -1.70 14.37
C VAL A 190 -7.53 -2.10 13.09
N GLN A 191 -6.98 -3.33 13.03
CA GLN A 191 -6.37 -3.83 11.81
C GLN A 191 -7.37 -3.81 10.66
N GLN A 192 -8.58 -4.32 10.92
CA GLN A 192 -9.65 -4.34 9.94
C GLN A 192 -10.04 -2.92 9.51
N ALA A 193 -10.15 -1.97 10.43
CA ALA A 193 -10.46 -0.59 10.08
C ALA A 193 -9.36 0.08 9.24
N LEU A 194 -8.09 -0.21 9.50
CA LEU A 194 -6.97 0.27 8.67
C LEU A 194 -6.97 -0.39 7.29
N ILE A 195 -7.09 -1.71 7.23
CA ILE A 195 -7.17 -2.46 5.98
C ILE A 195 -8.34 -1.95 5.16
N GLU A 196 -9.52 -1.81 5.74
CA GLU A 196 -10.67 -1.25 5.04
C GLU A 196 -10.42 0.19 4.65
N PHE A 197 -9.99 1.09 5.53
CA PHE A 197 -9.75 2.48 5.16
C PHE A 197 -8.78 2.64 3.98
N PHE A 198 -7.65 1.92 4.01
CA PHE A 198 -6.61 2.00 2.98
C PHE A 198 -6.80 1.05 1.79
N SER A 199 -7.65 0.03 1.90
CA SER A 199 -7.96 -0.93 0.80
C SER A 199 -9.35 -0.72 0.20
N LEU A 200 -10.22 0.09 0.81
CA LEU A 200 -11.46 0.56 0.19
C LEU A 200 -11.08 1.34 -1.06
N GLY A 201 -11.77 1.03 -2.15
CA GLY A 201 -11.30 1.19 -3.53
C GLY A 201 -10.88 2.58 -3.97
N GLY A 202 -11.01 3.62 -3.14
CA GLY A 202 -10.56 4.97 -3.47
C GLY A 202 -9.06 5.21 -3.27
N LEU A 203 -8.38 4.54 -2.33
CA LEU A 203 -6.93 4.68 -2.18
C LEU A 203 -6.13 3.73 -3.07
N SER A 204 -6.70 2.58 -3.42
CA SER A 204 -6.15 1.73 -4.48
C SER A 204 -6.34 2.33 -5.87
N ALA A 205 -7.31 3.24 -6.07
CA ALA A 205 -7.50 3.98 -7.31
C ALA A 205 -6.44 5.08 -7.53
N CYS A 206 -5.58 5.34 -6.54
CA CYS A 206 -4.40 6.20 -6.69
C CYS A 206 -3.31 5.59 -7.60
N PHE A 207 -3.46 4.32 -7.99
CA PHE A 207 -2.40 3.45 -8.46
C PHE A 207 -2.74 2.75 -9.77
#